data_AF-A0A3A6N344-F1
#
_entry.id   AF-A0A3A6N344-F1
#
_cell.length_a   1.000
_cell.length_b   1.000
_cell.length_c   1.000
_cell.angle_alpha   90.00
_cell.angle_beta   90.00
_cell.angle_gamma   90.00
#
_symmetry.space_group_name_H-M   'P 1'
#
loop_
_entity.id
_entity.type
_entity.pdbx_description
1 polymer ?
#
loop_
_entity_poly.entity_id
_entity_poly.type
_entity_poly.pdbx_seq_one_letter_code
_entity_poly.pdbx_strand_id
1 'polypeptide(L)'
;MHRTEGANFAAGNLFSDGPPGTTVEEDWLNAVQEELAYVIEQAGLTLKTAATESRTQLNSALRALFIQGTRGALVYRTASQLLSDAVNTALIWSVASYDTDTCWAVANPTRLTVPSGVTRVQLFGNVQFNQNATNFRFIGFYKGGAAGYGFSGLQVQAANGVGTYPTVLSVVSSPLTVAAGEYFELYAQQNSTGNLGVAATTGTWFAMRILQ
;
A
#
# COMPACT_ATOMS: atom_id res chain seq x y z
N MET A 1 -3.89 -39.64 3.12
CA MET A 1 -2.51 -40.03 2.73
C MET A 1 -1.51 -39.29 3.61
N HIS A 2 -0.69 -39.99 4.39
CA HIS A 2 0.42 -39.38 5.15
C HIS A 2 1.73 -40.06 4.74
N ARG A 3 2.78 -39.29 4.48
CA ARG A 3 4.15 -39.82 4.49
C ARG A 3 4.55 -39.98 5.96
N THR A 4 4.41 -41.18 6.50
CA THR A 4 4.89 -41.45 7.85
C THR A 4 6.40 -41.61 7.81
N GLU A 5 7.15 -40.62 8.29
CA GLU A 5 8.55 -40.79 8.65
C GLU A 5 8.59 -41.66 9.93
N GLY A 6 8.73 -42.97 9.75
CA GLY A 6 8.71 -43.93 10.86
C GLY A 6 8.89 -45.37 10.39
N ALA A 7 8.92 -46.31 11.33
CA ALA A 7 9.24 -47.73 11.14
C ALA A 7 8.34 -48.52 10.17
N ASN A 8 7.33 -47.87 9.57
CA ASN A 8 6.37 -48.44 8.63
C ASN A 8 6.61 -47.98 7.17
N PHE A 9 7.78 -47.44 6.83
CA PHE A 9 8.08 -47.07 5.44
C PHE A 9 8.28 -48.33 4.58
N ALA A 10 7.49 -48.47 3.50
CA ALA A 10 7.75 -49.47 2.47
C ALA A 10 8.86 -48.96 1.54
N ALA A 11 9.85 -49.82 1.25
CA ALA A 11 10.92 -49.50 0.30
C ALA A 11 10.30 -49.20 -1.08
N GLY A 12 10.42 -47.94 -1.55
CA GLY A 12 9.88 -47.49 -2.83
C GLY A 12 9.00 -46.23 -2.80
N ASN A 13 8.81 -45.56 -1.65
CA ASN A 13 7.99 -44.35 -1.53
C ASN A 13 6.52 -44.51 -1.96
N LEU A 14 5.99 -45.74 -1.95
CA LEU A 14 4.59 -46.01 -2.25
C LEU A 14 3.74 -45.83 -0.98
N PHE A 15 2.55 -45.25 -1.13
CA PHE A 15 1.57 -45.16 -0.04
C PHE A 15 1.10 -46.58 0.31
N SER A 16 1.23 -46.98 1.58
CA SER A 16 0.70 -48.26 2.08
C SER A 16 -0.44 -48.02 3.08
N ASP A 17 -1.46 -48.87 2.97
CA ASP A 17 -2.72 -48.80 3.71
C ASP A 17 -2.53 -49.30 5.14
N GLY A 18 -1.96 -48.48 6.02
CA GLY A 18 -1.88 -48.78 7.46
C GLY A 18 -3.13 -48.31 8.20
N PRO A 19 -3.84 -49.15 9.01
CA PRO A 19 -5.01 -48.73 9.78
C PRO A 19 -4.69 -48.01 11.10
N PRO A 20 -5.51 -47.03 11.54
CA PRO A 20 -6.60 -46.42 10.79
C PRO A 20 -6.03 -45.26 9.96
N GLY A 21 -5.55 -45.57 8.76
CA GLY A 21 -5.20 -44.58 7.77
C GLY A 21 -6.49 -43.95 7.30
N THR A 22 -6.59 -42.62 7.38
CA THR A 22 -7.69 -41.85 6.79
C THR A 22 -7.86 -42.28 5.34
N THR A 23 -8.92 -43.04 5.07
CA THR A 23 -9.38 -43.36 3.72
C THR A 23 -9.70 -42.05 3.02
N VAL A 24 -9.17 -41.85 1.82
CA VAL A 24 -9.54 -40.72 0.97
C VAL A 24 -10.89 -41.08 0.36
N GLU A 25 -11.95 -40.64 1.00
CA GLU A 25 -13.31 -40.82 0.50
C GLU A 25 -13.63 -39.76 -0.57
N GLU A 26 -14.62 -40.04 -1.41
CA GLU A 26 -15.07 -39.12 -2.46
C GLU A 26 -15.43 -37.74 -1.88
N ASP A 27 -16.13 -37.74 -0.75
CA ASP A 27 -16.52 -36.52 -0.03
C ASP A 27 -15.31 -35.69 0.40
N TRP A 28 -14.24 -36.35 0.86
CA TRP A 28 -13.01 -35.67 1.26
C TRP A 28 -12.31 -35.06 0.05
N LEU A 29 -12.23 -35.81 -1.06
CA LEU A 29 -11.59 -35.32 -2.29
C LEU A 29 -12.37 -34.11 -2.84
N ASN A 30 -13.69 -34.17 -2.81
CA ASN A 30 -14.56 -33.07 -3.23
C ASN A 30 -14.36 -31.84 -2.32
N ALA A 31 -14.35 -32.02 -1.00
CA ALA A 31 -14.10 -30.92 -0.06
C ALA A 31 -12.75 -30.23 -0.31
N VAL A 32 -11.68 -30.98 -0.58
CA VAL A 32 -10.37 -30.39 -0.92
C VAL A 32 -10.43 -29.66 -2.26
N GLN A 33 -11.13 -30.20 -3.26
CA GLN A 33 -11.28 -29.54 -4.56
C GLN A 33 -12.02 -28.19 -4.43
N GLU A 34 -13.07 -28.13 -3.63
CA GLU A 34 -13.81 -26.89 -3.35
C GLU A 34 -12.94 -25.84 -2.65
N GLU A 35 -12.14 -26.24 -1.65
CA GLU A 35 -11.20 -25.32 -0.98
C GLU A 35 -10.15 -24.77 -1.95
N LEU A 36 -9.61 -25.60 -2.83
CA LEU A 36 -8.66 -25.16 -3.86
C LEU A 36 -9.32 -24.22 -4.88
N ALA A 37 -10.55 -24.51 -5.29
CA ALA A 37 -11.33 -23.68 -6.19
C ALA A 37 -11.58 -22.31 -5.55
N TYR A 38 -11.99 -22.28 -4.29
CA TYR A 38 -12.18 -21.05 -3.53
C TYR A 38 -10.92 -20.19 -3.49
N VAL A 39 -9.74 -20.76 -3.21
CA VAL A 39 -8.47 -20.02 -3.22
C VAL A 39 -8.18 -19.38 -4.59
N ILE A 40 -8.51 -20.07 -5.69
CA ILE A 40 -8.32 -19.55 -7.05
C ILE A 40 -9.24 -18.36 -7.33
N GLU A 41 -10.51 -18.45 -6.93
CA GLU A 41 -11.48 -17.39 -7.11
C GLU A 41 -11.17 -16.17 -6.24
N GLN A 42 -10.72 -16.38 -4.99
CA GLN A 42 -10.24 -15.29 -4.11
C GLN A 42 -9.02 -14.57 -4.68
N ALA A 43 -8.21 -15.24 -5.50
CA ALA A 43 -7.12 -14.63 -6.24
C ALA A 43 -7.59 -13.81 -7.47
N GLY A 44 -8.90 -13.72 -7.72
CA GLY A 44 -9.50 -13.03 -8.87
C GLY A 44 -9.38 -13.78 -10.19
N LEU A 45 -9.04 -15.08 -10.15
CA LEU A 45 -8.88 -15.91 -11.34
C LEU A 45 -10.13 -16.77 -11.56
N THR A 46 -10.61 -16.85 -12.80
CA THR A 46 -11.71 -17.77 -13.16
C THR A 46 -11.22 -19.21 -13.17
N LEU A 47 -11.99 -20.12 -12.57
CA LEU A 47 -11.72 -21.56 -12.60
C LEU A 47 -11.62 -22.07 -14.04
N LYS A 48 -10.60 -22.88 -14.32
CA LYS A 48 -10.39 -23.46 -15.65
C LYS A 48 -11.07 -24.82 -15.72
N THR A 49 -11.62 -25.13 -16.88
CA THR A 49 -12.11 -26.47 -17.18
C THR A 49 -10.95 -27.40 -17.47
N ALA A 50 -11.17 -28.72 -17.41
CA ALA A 50 -10.14 -29.72 -17.74
C ALA A 50 -9.47 -29.50 -19.12
N ALA A 51 -10.17 -28.88 -20.08
CA ALA A 51 -9.63 -28.56 -21.40
C ALA A 51 -8.66 -27.37 -21.43
N THR A 52 -8.73 -26.47 -20.44
CA THR A 52 -7.96 -25.21 -20.37
C THR A 52 -7.00 -25.13 -19.18
N GLU A 53 -7.08 -26.11 -18.28
CA GLU A 53 -6.26 -26.29 -17.09
C GLU A 53 -4.80 -26.65 -17.47
N SER A 54 -3.82 -26.04 -16.78
CA SER A 54 -2.38 -26.16 -17.08
C SER A 54 -1.55 -26.72 -15.91
N ARG A 55 -2.20 -27.32 -14.92
CA ARG A 55 -1.76 -27.81 -13.60
C ARG A 55 -1.04 -26.79 -12.74
N THR A 56 -1.18 -25.52 -13.09
CA THR A 56 -0.50 -24.39 -12.45
C THR A 56 -1.46 -23.38 -11.86
N GLN A 57 -2.77 -23.60 -11.97
CA GLN A 57 -3.77 -22.59 -11.60
C GLN A 57 -3.69 -22.21 -10.12
N LEU A 58 -3.56 -23.19 -9.21
CA LEU A 58 -3.36 -22.92 -7.78
C LEU A 58 -2.05 -22.14 -7.52
N ASN A 59 -0.96 -22.50 -8.22
CA ASN A 59 0.30 -21.78 -8.07
C ASN A 59 0.17 -20.33 -8.55
N SER A 60 -0.50 -20.10 -9.68
CA SER A 60 -0.81 -18.76 -10.20
C SER A 60 -1.72 -17.98 -9.26
N ALA A 61 -2.70 -18.63 -8.62
CA ALA A 61 -3.57 -18.02 -7.63
C ALA A 61 -2.81 -17.63 -6.37
N LEU A 62 -2.02 -18.54 -5.79
CA LEU A 62 -1.16 -18.24 -4.65
C LEU A 62 -0.18 -17.13 -5.00
N ARG A 63 0.44 -17.18 -6.17
CA ARG A 63 1.28 -16.08 -6.67
C ARG A 63 0.49 -14.79 -6.79
N ALA A 64 -0.71 -14.77 -7.35
CA ALA A 64 -1.52 -13.55 -7.42
C ALA A 64 -1.91 -13.03 -6.03
N LEU A 65 -2.17 -13.91 -5.06
CA LEU A 65 -2.43 -13.55 -3.67
C LEU A 65 -1.18 -12.99 -2.97
N PHE A 66 0.01 -13.52 -3.27
CA PHE A 66 1.29 -13.03 -2.73
C PHE A 66 1.91 -11.87 -3.53
N ILE A 67 1.51 -11.71 -4.80
CA ILE A 67 1.93 -10.68 -5.78
C ILE A 67 0.85 -9.61 -5.94
N GLN A 68 -0.24 -9.66 -5.18
CA GLN A 68 -1.02 -8.47 -4.82
C GLN A 68 -0.08 -7.53 -4.05
N GLY A 69 0.82 -6.91 -4.81
CA GLY A 69 1.86 -6.03 -4.36
C GLY A 69 1.22 -4.90 -3.61
N THR A 70 1.90 -4.45 -2.56
CA THR A 70 1.58 -3.27 -1.74
C THR A 70 0.18 -2.69 -2.00
N ARG A 71 -0.85 -3.28 -1.39
CA ARG A 71 -2.21 -2.76 -1.47
C ARG A 71 -2.24 -1.29 -1.02
N GLY A 72 -2.94 -0.44 -1.74
CA GLY A 72 -3.08 0.98 -1.47
C GLY A 72 -2.87 1.85 -2.71
N ALA A 73 -2.35 3.06 -2.50
CA ALA A 73 -2.16 4.02 -3.59
C ALA A 73 -0.90 4.86 -3.40
N LEU A 74 -0.34 5.32 -4.52
CA LEU A 74 0.65 6.39 -4.58
C LEU A 74 0.20 7.43 -5.58
N VAL A 75 0.16 8.68 -5.14
CA VAL A 75 -0.24 9.83 -5.94
C VAL A 75 0.89 10.85 -6.04
N TYR A 76 0.93 11.55 -7.17
CA TYR A 76 1.91 12.57 -7.46
C TYR A 76 1.28 13.74 -8.20
N ARG A 77 2.05 14.82 -8.37
CA ARG A 77 1.60 16.05 -9.01
C ARG A 77 2.17 16.19 -10.41
N THR A 78 1.39 16.77 -11.32
CA THR A 78 1.87 17.15 -12.67
C THR A 78 2.11 18.65 -12.82
N ALA A 79 1.69 19.46 -11.84
CA ALA A 79 1.94 20.89 -11.77
C ALA A 79 2.34 21.34 -10.35
N SER A 80 3.23 22.31 -10.27
CA SER A 80 3.71 22.86 -9.00
C SER A 80 2.59 23.55 -8.23
N GLN A 81 2.55 23.40 -6.89
CA GLN A 81 1.63 24.16 -6.03
C GLN A 81 2.33 25.36 -5.45
N LEU A 82 1.69 26.52 -5.47
CA LEU A 82 2.17 27.65 -4.68
C LEU A 82 1.68 27.52 -3.22
N LEU A 83 2.59 27.65 -2.26
CA LEU A 83 2.27 27.70 -0.84
C LEU A 83 2.37 29.14 -0.35
N SER A 84 1.35 29.59 0.37
CA SER A 84 1.37 30.90 1.03
C SER A 84 2.35 30.90 2.20
N ASP A 85 2.94 32.04 2.50
CA ASP A 85 3.88 32.20 3.60
C ASP A 85 3.24 31.85 4.94
N ALA A 86 3.90 31.00 5.73
CA ALA A 86 3.49 30.54 7.04
C ALA A 86 2.11 29.86 7.12
N VAL A 87 1.56 29.35 6.00
CA VAL A 87 0.26 28.65 5.98
C VAL A 87 0.42 27.15 5.72
N ASN A 88 -0.13 26.34 6.62
CA ASN A 88 -0.30 24.90 6.40
C ASN A 88 -1.30 24.67 5.26
N THR A 89 -0.85 24.02 4.19
CA THR A 89 -1.67 23.81 3.00
C THR A 89 -1.70 22.33 2.64
N ALA A 90 -2.90 21.78 2.41
CA ALA A 90 -3.06 20.44 1.86
C ALA A 90 -2.50 20.40 0.42
N LEU A 91 -1.72 19.37 0.10
CA LEU A 91 -1.22 19.20 -1.26
C LEU A 91 -2.29 18.56 -2.16
N ILE A 92 -2.58 19.21 -3.28
CA ILE A 92 -3.46 18.71 -4.35
C ILE A 92 -2.71 17.73 -5.27
N TRP A 93 -3.18 16.51 -5.38
CA TRP A 93 -2.60 15.48 -6.25
C TRP A 93 -3.27 15.45 -7.62
N SER A 94 -2.52 15.02 -8.64
CA SER A 94 -2.96 15.09 -10.04
C SER A 94 -3.19 13.72 -10.65
N VAL A 95 -2.33 12.74 -10.33
CA VAL A 95 -2.32 11.41 -10.95
C VAL A 95 -1.93 10.37 -9.90
N ALA A 96 -2.54 9.20 -9.96
CA ALA A 96 -2.09 8.01 -9.23
C ALA A 96 -1.08 7.23 -10.08
N SER A 97 0.09 6.94 -9.52
CA SER A 97 1.03 5.99 -10.13
C SER A 97 0.49 4.56 -10.04
N TYR A 98 -0.16 4.25 -8.93
CA TYR A 98 -0.98 3.05 -8.73
C TYR A 98 -2.07 3.37 -7.72
N ASP A 99 -3.19 2.68 -7.83
CA ASP A 99 -4.27 2.68 -6.86
C ASP A 99 -5.02 1.34 -6.96
N THR A 100 -4.66 0.38 -6.10
CA THR A 100 -5.17 -1.00 -6.17
C THR A 100 -6.50 -1.17 -5.45
N ASP A 101 -6.86 -0.24 -4.58
CA ASP A 101 -8.01 -0.35 -3.68
C ASP A 101 -8.88 0.91 -3.71
N THR A 102 -8.79 1.71 -4.78
CA THR A 102 -9.58 2.95 -4.98
C THR A 102 -9.43 3.95 -3.84
N CYS A 103 -8.22 4.09 -3.31
CA CYS A 103 -7.91 4.99 -2.20
C CYS A 103 -7.94 6.47 -2.62
N TRP A 104 -7.76 6.79 -3.91
CA TRP A 104 -7.71 8.16 -4.40
C TRP A 104 -8.76 8.43 -5.47
N ALA A 105 -9.27 9.66 -5.49
CA ALA A 105 -10.19 10.13 -6.52
C ALA A 105 -9.89 11.58 -6.91
N VAL A 106 -9.93 11.86 -8.21
CA VAL A 106 -9.71 13.22 -8.76
C VAL A 106 -10.71 14.26 -8.22
N ALA A 107 -11.92 13.84 -7.85
CA ALA A 107 -12.93 14.70 -7.23
C ALA A 107 -12.53 15.17 -5.81
N ASN A 108 -11.56 14.48 -5.20
CA ASN A 108 -11.09 14.70 -3.83
C ASN A 108 -9.56 14.72 -3.81
N PRO A 109 -8.92 15.65 -4.53
CA PRO A 109 -7.55 15.48 -4.97
C PRO A 109 -6.52 15.63 -3.84
N THR A 110 -6.89 16.08 -2.63
CA THR A 110 -5.96 16.29 -1.52
C THR A 110 -5.77 15.06 -0.62
N ARG A 111 -6.63 14.04 -0.75
CA ARG A 111 -6.77 12.98 0.25
C ARG A 111 -6.65 11.56 -0.30
N LEU A 112 -6.13 10.67 0.53
CA LEU A 112 -6.22 9.21 0.37
C LEU A 112 -7.23 8.68 1.39
N THR A 113 -8.24 7.96 0.92
CA THR A 113 -9.36 7.45 1.71
C THR A 113 -9.18 5.96 1.98
N VAL A 114 -9.44 5.54 3.21
CA VAL A 114 -9.37 4.15 3.65
C VAL A 114 -10.52 3.36 3.00
N PRO A 115 -10.25 2.30 2.23
CA PRO A 115 -11.28 1.51 1.59
C PRO A 115 -12.04 0.64 2.59
N SER A 116 -13.19 0.10 2.16
CA SER A 116 -13.98 -0.81 2.97
C SER A 116 -13.16 -2.05 3.39
N GLY A 117 -13.36 -2.53 4.61
CA GLY A 117 -12.69 -3.71 5.16
C GLY A 117 -11.23 -3.51 5.59
N VAL A 118 -10.66 -2.31 5.42
CA VAL A 118 -9.31 -1.99 5.89
C VAL A 118 -9.34 -1.48 7.32
N THR A 119 -8.52 -2.09 8.19
CA THR A 119 -8.40 -1.73 9.61
C THR A 119 -7.03 -1.18 9.98
N ARG A 120 -6.03 -1.32 9.10
CA ARG A 120 -4.66 -0.87 9.34
C ARG A 120 -4.00 -0.31 8.08
N VAL A 121 -3.33 0.83 8.23
CA VAL A 121 -2.57 1.47 7.15
C VAL A 121 -1.26 2.06 7.64
N GLN A 122 -0.36 2.37 6.71
CA GLN A 122 0.83 3.19 6.94
C GLN A 122 0.95 4.23 5.84
N LEU A 123 1.30 5.46 6.23
CA LEU A 123 1.42 6.59 5.33
C LEU A 123 2.88 6.90 5.03
N PHE A 124 3.15 7.31 3.80
CA PHE A 124 4.46 7.73 3.32
C PHE A 124 4.30 9.01 2.52
N GLY A 125 5.18 9.98 2.72
CA GLY A 125 5.11 11.26 2.04
C GLY A 125 6.50 11.79 1.74
N ASN A 126 6.65 12.40 0.57
CA ASN A 126 7.86 13.08 0.16
C ASN A 126 7.48 14.37 -0.55
N VAL A 127 8.16 15.47 -0.22
CA VAL A 127 7.86 16.78 -0.79
C VAL A 127 9.16 17.50 -1.11
N GLN A 128 9.29 17.93 -2.36
CA GLN A 128 10.36 18.81 -2.82
C GLN A 128 9.86 20.26 -2.86
N PHE A 129 10.43 21.11 -2.01
CA PHE A 129 10.20 22.55 -2.05
C PHE A 129 11.13 23.20 -3.07
N ASN A 130 10.64 24.20 -3.79
CA ASN A 130 11.49 25.05 -4.62
C ASN A 130 12.62 25.67 -3.79
N GLN A 131 13.76 25.92 -4.43
CA GLN A 131 14.94 26.44 -3.75
C GLN A 131 14.66 27.80 -3.13
N ASN A 132 14.88 27.89 -1.82
CA ASN A 132 14.86 29.12 -1.05
C ASN A 132 15.53 28.81 0.31
N ALA A 133 16.46 29.66 0.74
CA ALA A 133 17.29 29.45 1.94
C ALA A 133 16.70 30.08 3.22
N THR A 134 15.53 30.71 3.12
CA THR A 134 14.92 31.49 4.19
C THR A 134 14.07 30.60 5.11
N ASN A 135 14.36 30.68 6.41
CA ASN A 135 13.62 30.04 7.50
C ASN A 135 13.43 28.52 7.32
N PHE A 136 12.22 27.97 7.46
CA PHE A 136 11.98 26.53 7.57
C PHE A 136 11.03 25.96 6.51
N ARG A 137 11.08 24.64 6.37
CA ARG A 137 10.12 23.82 5.61
C ARG A 137 9.52 22.79 6.55
N PHE A 138 8.22 22.56 6.42
CA PHE A 138 7.49 21.57 7.20
C PHE A 138 6.62 20.71 6.29
N ILE A 139 6.58 19.41 6.58
CA ILE A 139 5.56 18.51 6.06
C ILE A 139 4.99 17.66 7.19
N GLY A 140 3.73 17.24 7.05
CA GLY A 140 3.15 16.30 7.99
C GLY A 140 1.82 15.70 7.53
N PHE A 141 1.46 14.57 8.12
CA PHE A 141 0.19 13.92 7.87
C PHE A 141 -0.93 14.47 8.76
N TYR A 142 -2.12 14.58 8.17
CA TYR A 142 -3.34 15.04 8.81
C TYR A 142 -4.45 14.04 8.54
N LYS A 143 -5.33 13.80 9.53
CA LYS A 143 -6.58 13.03 9.37
C LYS A 143 -7.75 13.99 9.50
N GLY A 144 -8.63 14.02 8.50
CA GLY A 144 -9.79 14.94 8.58
C GLY A 144 -9.41 16.42 8.65
N GLY A 145 -8.23 16.82 8.14
CA GLY A 145 -7.70 18.19 8.29
C GLY A 145 -7.07 18.51 9.65
N ALA A 146 -6.94 17.55 10.56
CA ALA A 146 -6.31 17.74 11.88
C ALA A 146 -5.04 16.91 12.06
N ALA A 147 -4.05 17.48 12.76
CA ALA A 147 -2.87 16.75 13.24
C ALA A 147 -3.24 15.86 14.44
N GLY A 148 -2.42 14.86 14.75
CA GLY A 148 -2.74 13.87 15.78
C GLY A 148 -1.60 12.90 16.06
N TYR A 149 -1.78 12.06 17.08
CA TYR A 149 -0.81 11.06 17.50
C TYR A 149 -0.65 9.95 16.45
N GLY A 150 0.59 9.46 16.28
CA GLY A 150 0.93 8.45 15.26
C GLY A 150 1.14 9.02 13.85
N PHE A 151 0.74 10.27 13.62
CA PHE A 151 1.11 11.01 12.41
C PHE A 151 2.53 11.54 12.55
N SER A 152 3.25 11.56 11.43
CA SER A 152 4.62 12.08 11.36
C SER A 152 4.59 13.48 10.78
N GLY A 153 5.33 14.38 11.44
CA GLY A 153 5.59 15.73 11.00
C GLY A 153 7.07 16.01 11.12
N LEU A 154 7.65 16.66 10.11
CA LEU A 154 9.05 17.02 10.08
C LEU A 154 9.19 18.48 9.69
N GLN A 155 9.84 19.25 10.55
CA GLN A 155 10.28 20.60 10.28
C GLN A 155 11.80 20.64 10.22
N VAL A 156 12.36 21.26 9.17
CA VAL A 156 13.79 21.54 9.09
C VAL A 156 14.03 22.96 8.64
N GLN A 157 15.20 23.50 9.01
CA GLN A 157 15.68 24.74 8.40
C GLN A 157 15.86 24.52 6.90
N ALA A 158 15.45 25.49 6.10
CA ALA A 158 15.59 25.45 4.66
C ALA A 158 17.07 25.35 4.29
N ALA A 159 17.41 24.54 3.29
CA ALA A 159 18.79 24.36 2.89
C ALA A 159 19.47 25.71 2.61
N ASN A 160 20.58 25.99 3.29
CA ASN A 160 21.32 27.24 3.15
C ASN A 160 22.00 27.25 1.78
N GLY A 161 21.36 27.89 0.81
CA GLY A 161 21.71 27.79 -0.60
C GLY A 161 22.74 28.84 -1.01
N VAL A 162 24.00 28.44 -1.09
CA VAL A 162 24.80 28.85 -2.26
C VAL A 162 24.76 27.66 -3.21
N GLY A 163 24.01 27.75 -4.31
CA GLY A 163 24.16 26.79 -5.42
C GLY A 163 22.89 26.15 -5.95
N THR A 164 22.44 25.00 -5.45
CA THR A 164 21.75 24.08 -6.38
C THR A 164 20.64 23.19 -5.81
N TYR A 165 20.56 22.96 -4.48
CA TYR A 165 19.72 21.86 -3.97
C TYR A 165 18.39 22.32 -3.36
N PRO A 166 17.24 21.83 -3.84
CA PRO A 166 15.95 22.05 -3.19
C PRO A 166 15.90 21.36 -1.83
N THR A 167 15.06 21.85 -0.91
CA THR A 167 14.79 21.13 0.33
C THR A 167 13.80 20.01 0.05
N VAL A 168 14.20 18.76 0.30
CA VAL A 168 13.35 17.57 0.15
C VAL A 168 13.12 16.97 1.51
N LEU A 169 11.86 16.78 1.89
CA LEU A 169 11.49 16.18 3.16
C LEU A 169 10.72 14.88 2.95
N SER A 170 10.98 13.91 3.81
CA SER A 170 10.31 12.61 3.82
C SER A 170 9.76 12.32 5.21
N VAL A 171 8.54 11.79 5.26
CA VAL A 171 7.89 11.34 6.50
C VAL A 171 7.23 9.99 6.30
N VAL A 172 7.19 9.21 7.38
CA VAL A 172 6.49 7.93 7.47
C VAL A 172 5.71 7.89 8.79
N SER A 173 4.46 7.44 8.75
CA SER A 173 3.67 7.28 9.97
C SER A 173 4.05 5.99 10.72
N SER A 174 3.67 5.89 11.99
CA SER A 174 3.51 4.56 12.58
C SER A 174 2.40 3.81 11.83
N PRO A 175 2.30 2.47 11.94
CA PRO A 175 1.08 1.77 11.59
C PRO A 175 -0.12 2.38 12.34
N LEU A 176 -1.16 2.72 11.62
CA LEU A 176 -2.37 3.37 12.13
C LEU A 176 -3.53 2.38 12.11
N THR A 177 -4.29 2.32 13.20
CA THR A 177 -5.61 1.69 13.20
C THR A 177 -6.62 2.66 12.60
N VAL A 178 -7.44 2.18 11.67
CA VAL A 178 -8.35 3.01 10.88
C VAL A 178 -9.71 2.34 10.68
N ALA A 179 -10.68 3.15 10.28
CA ALA A 179 -11.98 2.69 9.81
C ALA A 179 -12.20 3.10 8.34
N ALA A 180 -13.07 2.34 7.65
CA ALA A 180 -13.46 2.65 6.28
C ALA A 180 -14.03 4.08 6.17
N GLY A 181 -13.63 4.80 5.12
CA GLY A 181 -14.06 6.18 4.85
C GLY A 181 -13.28 7.25 5.61
N GLU A 182 -12.45 6.90 6.59
CA GLU A 182 -11.45 7.84 7.11
C GLU A 182 -10.48 8.25 5.99
N TYR A 183 -9.98 9.47 6.04
CA TYR A 183 -9.05 9.96 5.03
C TYR A 183 -7.87 10.69 5.64
N PHE A 184 -6.76 10.64 4.91
CA PHE A 184 -5.51 11.26 5.27
C PHE A 184 -5.03 12.20 4.18
N GLU A 185 -4.35 13.24 4.60
CA GLU A 185 -3.82 14.29 3.75
C GLU A 185 -2.35 14.54 4.13
N LEU A 186 -1.55 14.95 3.15
CA LEU A 186 -0.20 15.43 3.36
C LEU A 186 -0.21 16.95 3.22
N TYR A 187 0.15 17.63 4.30
CA TYR A 187 0.27 19.07 4.35
C TYR A 187 1.73 19.48 4.19
N ALA A 188 1.92 20.65 3.60
CA ALA A 188 3.20 21.32 3.52
C ALA A 188 3.06 22.79 3.97
N GLN A 189 4.11 23.29 4.61
CA GLN A 189 4.25 24.69 5.01
C GLN A 189 5.69 25.15 4.77
N GLN A 190 5.80 26.44 4.52
CA GLN A 190 7.05 27.17 4.35
C GLN A 190 6.84 28.58 4.91
N ASN A 191 7.89 29.23 5.42
CA ASN A 191 7.83 30.62 5.89
C ASN A 191 8.98 31.47 5.32
N SER A 192 9.11 31.46 4.00
CA SER A 192 10.18 32.09 3.24
C SER A 192 10.06 33.62 3.12
N THR A 193 9.14 34.25 3.85
CA THR A 193 8.74 35.68 3.75
C THR A 193 7.99 36.03 2.46
N GLY A 194 7.46 35.02 1.79
CA GLY A 194 6.73 35.13 0.53
C GLY A 194 6.28 33.77 0.03
N ASN A 195 5.56 33.74 -1.08
CA ASN A 195 5.06 32.50 -1.63
C ASN A 195 6.20 31.63 -2.19
N LEU A 196 6.15 30.33 -1.94
CA LEU A 196 7.12 29.36 -2.44
C LEU A 196 6.42 28.15 -3.05
N GLY A 197 6.93 27.66 -4.16
CA GLY A 197 6.38 26.49 -4.83
C GLY A 197 6.81 25.16 -4.21
N VAL A 198 5.93 24.17 -4.23
CA VAL A 198 6.26 22.75 -4.17
C VAL A 198 6.33 22.22 -5.59
N ALA A 199 7.43 21.55 -5.93
CA ALA A 199 7.74 21.15 -7.29
C ALA A 199 6.93 19.92 -7.73
N ALA A 200 6.50 19.88 -9.00
CA ALA A 200 5.94 18.69 -9.63
C ALA A 200 7.05 17.81 -10.23
N THR A 201 7.83 17.20 -9.36
CA THR A 201 8.89 16.24 -9.73
C THR A 201 8.55 14.84 -9.19
N THR A 202 9.38 13.86 -9.53
CA THR A 202 9.35 12.53 -8.90
C THR A 202 9.65 12.57 -7.39
N GLY A 203 10.11 13.70 -6.86
CA GLY A 203 10.35 13.94 -5.43
C GLY A 203 9.16 14.56 -4.68
N THR A 204 7.96 14.57 -5.27
CA THR A 204 6.75 15.05 -4.59
C THR A 204 5.61 14.04 -4.78
N TRP A 205 5.33 13.26 -3.74
CA TRP A 205 4.34 12.20 -3.76
C TRP A 205 3.77 11.92 -2.36
N PHE A 206 2.60 11.28 -2.34
CA PHE A 206 1.94 10.80 -1.13
C PHE A 206 1.43 9.39 -1.38
N ALA A 207 1.63 8.49 -0.42
CA ALA A 207 1.22 7.11 -0.53
C ALA A 207 0.60 6.58 0.75
N MET A 208 -0.36 5.68 0.58
CA MET A 208 -0.96 4.87 1.61
C MET A 208 -0.67 3.41 1.28
N ARG A 209 -0.11 2.69 2.26
CA ARG A 209 0.00 1.23 2.24
C ARG A 209 -1.04 0.65 3.18
N ILE A 210 -1.83 -0.28 2.68
CA ILE A 210 -2.72 -1.11 3.48
C ILE A 210 -1.89 -2.21 4.11
N LEU A 211 -2.05 -2.39 5.42
CA LEU A 211 -1.40 -3.44 6.19
C LEU A 211 -2.41 -4.56 6.44
N GLN A 212 -1.95 -5.80 6.30
CA GLN A 212 -2.72 -7.00 6.70
C GLN A 212 -2.70 -7.17 8.22
#